data_AF-A0A660W880-F1
#
_entry.id   AF-A0A660W880-F1
#
_cell.length_a   1.000
_cell.length_b   1.000
_cell.length_c   1.000
_cell.angle_alpha   90.00
_cell.angle_beta   90.00
_cell.angle_gamma   90.00
#
_symmetry.space_group_name_H-M   'P 1'
#
loop_
_entity.id
_entity.type
_entity.pdbx_description
1 polymer ?
#
loop_
_entity_poly.entity_id
_entity_poly.type
_entity_poly.pdbx_seq_one_letter_code
_entity_poly.pdbx_strand_id
1 'polypeptide(L)'
;MDRKFLTTGLLALVFVYGFYNSVLSFTGWLQGYDFAQIYIASRLVLAGESDKTLLTGEEWAEECTRFGLEPFRYRDGTYAENVPSNVYPPFAAIAAVPLALLPFGAARRIFYIMNLASILVAVILLFANREPERKKQSILPACCAIAIFNPFYFGQYMGQVNPILLLLCVLGLYLGRKNSQVLAGTCIGLAAAIKLFPIMLALFFLVKRQYRAAIAGAASFVLFSLVSLTAFTPTFAVNYYAKFLPGAMNDTCRWVNQGMPAFFAKLFVDNYYTQPLLHSPTLAYVLTAVFAVAIVLAISAFSVKRCKPDSRLYETQFAAFLVAAVIILPKSWTYMPVFFLPAYFLMAEWMLDQKTCYTRSWFLLIASFVTWAFTFPSYEYQNIPHTLLGTFFLSLNFYASVVLLVLLLWRLRPRRCNEYYPHECVSDSPQVFNENSGRRRDS
;
A
#
# COMPACT_ATOMS: atom_id res chain seq x y z
N MET A 1 0.49 39.52 8.68
CA MET A 1 -0.32 38.69 7.75
C MET A 1 -1.27 37.84 8.58
N ASP A 2 -2.58 37.95 8.36
CA ASP A 2 -3.59 37.24 9.16
C ASP A 2 -3.44 35.72 8.99
N ARG A 3 -3.34 34.98 10.10
CA ARG A 3 -3.26 33.51 10.10
C ARG A 3 -4.45 32.88 9.37
N LYS A 4 -5.63 33.52 9.44
CA LYS A 4 -6.81 33.07 8.70
C LYS A 4 -6.61 33.20 7.20
N PHE A 5 -6.12 34.36 6.73
CA PHE A 5 -5.82 34.59 5.32
C PHE A 5 -4.83 33.56 4.77
N LEU A 6 -3.76 33.28 5.52
CA LEU A 6 -2.72 32.31 5.14
C LEU A 6 -3.26 30.87 5.07
N THR A 7 -4.09 30.49 6.05
CA THR A 7 -4.72 29.16 6.09
C THR A 7 -5.72 28.98 4.95
N THR A 8 -6.57 29.99 4.71
CA THR A 8 -7.55 29.96 3.61
C THR A 8 -6.85 29.91 2.25
N GLY A 9 -5.79 30.70 2.07
CA GLY A 9 -4.98 30.68 0.84
C GLY A 9 -4.34 29.32 0.57
N LEU A 10 -3.77 28.68 1.60
CA LEU A 10 -3.21 27.32 1.48
C LEU A 10 -4.28 26.28 1.14
N LEU A 11 -5.44 26.32 1.80
CA LEU A 11 -6.55 25.41 1.51
C LEU A 11 -7.07 25.59 0.08
N ALA A 12 -7.13 26.83 -0.42
CA ALA A 12 -7.49 27.11 -1.80
C ALA A 12 -6.48 26.52 -2.79
N LEU A 13 -5.17 26.66 -2.54
CA LEU A 13 -4.12 26.07 -3.37
C LEU A 13 -4.19 24.54 -3.39
N VAL A 14 -4.38 23.92 -2.22
CA VAL A 14 -4.56 22.47 -2.10
C VAL A 14 -5.79 22.00 -2.88
N PHE A 15 -6.90 22.73 -2.76
CA PHE A 15 -8.12 22.43 -3.50
C PHE A 15 -7.90 22.53 -5.01
N VAL A 16 -7.31 23.64 -5.49
CA VAL A 16 -7.03 23.85 -6.92
C VAL A 16 -6.11 22.78 -7.46
N TYR A 17 -5.00 22.47 -6.77
CA TYR A 17 -4.07 21.44 -7.19
C TYR A 17 -4.72 20.05 -7.22
N GLY A 18 -5.42 19.68 -6.15
CA GLY A 18 -6.08 18.38 -6.07
C GLY A 18 -7.22 18.24 -7.08
N PHE A 19 -7.99 19.30 -7.29
CA PHE A 19 -9.05 19.35 -8.30
C PHE A 19 -8.47 19.23 -9.71
N TYR A 20 -7.43 19.98 -10.03
CA TYR A 20 -6.73 19.90 -11.32
C TYR A 20 -6.26 18.47 -11.63
N ASN A 21 -5.54 17.84 -10.69
CA ASN A 21 -5.08 16.46 -10.88
C ASN A 21 -6.23 15.44 -10.94
N SER A 22 -7.32 15.69 -10.22
CA SER A 22 -8.53 14.84 -10.27
C SER A 22 -9.20 14.93 -11.63
N VAL A 23 -9.38 16.16 -12.15
CA VAL A 23 -9.92 16.39 -13.50
C VAL A 23 -9.03 15.73 -14.53
N LEU A 24 -7.71 15.93 -14.49
CA LEU A 24 -6.78 15.27 -15.41
C LEU A 24 -6.87 13.74 -15.34
N SER A 25 -6.97 13.16 -14.14
CA SER A 25 -7.11 11.71 -14.00
C SER A 25 -8.44 11.19 -14.55
N PHE A 26 -9.51 11.99 -14.45
CA PHE A 26 -10.85 11.62 -14.90
C PHE A 26 -11.08 11.84 -16.40
N THR A 27 -10.68 13.00 -16.93
CA THR A 27 -10.94 13.45 -18.30
C THR A 27 -9.74 13.30 -19.24
N GLY A 28 -8.52 13.21 -18.69
CA GLY A 28 -7.29 13.24 -19.47
C GLY A 28 -7.15 12.10 -20.47
N TRP A 29 -6.27 12.33 -21.45
CA TRP A 29 -5.81 11.35 -22.44
C TRP A 29 -5.01 10.27 -21.73
N LEU A 30 -5.70 9.24 -21.26
CA LEU A 30 -5.11 8.32 -20.31
C LEU A 30 -5.61 6.89 -20.45
N GLN A 31 -4.67 6.05 -20.85
CA GLN A 31 -4.84 4.66 -21.27
C GLN A 31 -5.17 3.70 -20.11
N GLY A 32 -5.08 4.15 -18.85
CA GLY A 32 -5.39 3.33 -17.67
C GLY A 32 -4.69 1.97 -17.73
N TYR A 33 -3.41 1.94 -18.10
CA TYR A 33 -2.69 0.73 -18.52
C TYR A 33 -2.88 -0.48 -17.60
N ASP A 34 -2.85 -0.24 -16.29
CA ASP A 34 -2.96 -1.32 -15.32
C ASP A 34 -4.41 -1.73 -15.10
N PHE A 35 -5.37 -0.82 -15.25
CA PHE A 35 -6.79 -1.16 -15.31
C PHE A 35 -7.15 -1.88 -16.62
N ALA A 36 -6.53 -1.49 -17.74
CA ALA A 36 -6.72 -2.12 -19.04
C ALA A 36 -6.33 -3.60 -19.00
N GLN A 37 -5.23 -3.96 -18.32
CA GLN A 37 -4.84 -5.36 -18.04
C GLN A 37 -5.95 -6.16 -17.37
N ILE A 38 -6.49 -5.65 -16.26
CA ILE A 38 -7.58 -6.33 -15.54
C ILE A 38 -8.86 -6.36 -16.40
N TYR A 39 -9.18 -5.26 -17.09
CA TYR A 39 -10.36 -5.15 -17.93
C TYR A 39 -10.33 -6.15 -19.08
N ILE A 40 -9.24 -6.20 -19.86
CA ILE A 40 -9.08 -7.15 -20.97
C ILE A 40 -9.10 -8.57 -20.42
N ALA A 41 -8.45 -8.84 -19.29
CA ALA A 41 -8.53 -10.15 -18.69
C ALA A 41 -9.95 -10.56 -18.30
N SER A 42 -10.74 -9.61 -17.79
CA SER A 42 -12.16 -9.81 -17.47
C SER A 42 -13.02 -10.02 -18.72
N ARG A 43 -12.69 -9.34 -19.84
CA ARG A 43 -13.35 -9.53 -21.13
C ARG A 43 -13.07 -10.90 -21.73
N LEU A 44 -11.84 -11.39 -21.59
CA LEU A 44 -11.45 -12.74 -21.99
C LEU A 44 -12.18 -13.80 -21.13
N VAL A 45 -12.34 -13.56 -19.83
CA VAL A 45 -13.19 -14.42 -18.97
C VAL A 45 -14.63 -14.47 -19.50
N LEU A 46 -15.23 -13.32 -19.84
CA LEU A 46 -16.58 -13.26 -20.42
C LEU A 46 -16.68 -13.95 -21.79
N ALA A 47 -15.60 -13.95 -22.57
CA ALA A 47 -15.53 -14.62 -23.88
C ALA A 47 -15.28 -16.14 -23.78
N GLY A 48 -15.03 -16.68 -22.59
CA GLY A 48 -14.62 -18.08 -22.42
C GLY A 48 -13.16 -18.37 -22.83
N GLU A 49 -12.33 -17.32 -22.88
CA GLU A 49 -10.92 -17.35 -23.33
C GLU A 49 -9.94 -16.95 -22.21
N SER A 50 -10.34 -17.16 -20.94
CA SER A 50 -9.62 -16.79 -19.71
C SER A 50 -8.15 -17.25 -19.65
N ASP A 51 -7.80 -18.40 -20.19
CA ASP A 51 -6.42 -18.92 -20.15
C ASP A 51 -5.46 -18.12 -21.06
N LYS A 52 -5.98 -17.24 -21.93
CA LYS A 52 -5.17 -16.35 -22.78
C LYS A 52 -4.71 -15.08 -22.06
N THR A 53 -5.04 -14.86 -20.80
CA THR A 53 -4.86 -13.55 -20.13
C THR A 53 -3.42 -13.10 -19.88
N LEU A 54 -2.41 -13.92 -20.22
CA LEU A 54 -0.99 -13.60 -20.12
C LEU A 54 -0.41 -13.09 -21.46
N LEU A 55 -1.14 -12.21 -22.13
CA LEU A 55 -0.79 -11.66 -23.45
C LEU A 55 0.41 -10.72 -23.39
N THR A 56 1.16 -10.61 -24.49
CA THR A 56 2.25 -9.64 -24.66
C THR A 56 2.30 -9.12 -26.09
N GLY A 57 2.89 -7.94 -26.31
CA GLY A 57 3.19 -7.43 -27.66
C GLY A 57 1.96 -7.31 -28.56
N GLU A 58 2.01 -7.96 -29.73
CA GLU A 58 0.94 -7.93 -30.74
C GLU A 58 -0.36 -8.57 -30.25
N GLU A 59 -0.31 -9.73 -29.59
CA GLU A 59 -1.50 -10.42 -29.09
C GLU A 59 -2.30 -9.54 -28.10
N TRP A 60 -1.58 -8.79 -27.27
CA TRP A 60 -2.19 -7.80 -26.37
C TRP A 60 -2.85 -6.66 -27.14
N ALA A 61 -2.19 -6.16 -28.18
CA ALA A 61 -2.71 -5.08 -29.00
C ALA A 61 -3.95 -5.46 -29.81
N GLU A 62 -4.01 -6.70 -30.31
CA GLU A 62 -5.18 -7.28 -30.97
C GLU A 62 -6.39 -7.29 -30.02
N GLU A 63 -6.21 -7.77 -28.80
CA GLU A 63 -7.28 -7.83 -27.80
C GLU A 63 -7.69 -6.44 -27.29
N CYS A 64 -6.76 -5.48 -27.21
CA CYS A 64 -7.11 -4.07 -26.99
C CYS A 64 -8.05 -3.57 -28.07
N THR A 65 -7.66 -3.75 -29.33
CA THR A 65 -8.45 -3.31 -30.49
C THR A 65 -9.82 -4.00 -30.51
N ARG A 66 -9.86 -5.33 -30.29
CA ARG A 66 -11.08 -6.14 -30.20
C ARG A 66 -12.07 -5.60 -29.17
N PHE A 67 -11.60 -5.07 -28.05
CA PHE A 67 -12.44 -4.54 -26.97
C PHE A 67 -12.57 -3.02 -26.96
N GLY A 68 -12.11 -2.32 -28.01
CA GLY A 68 -12.28 -0.89 -28.19
C GLY A 68 -11.32 -0.02 -27.36
N LEU A 69 -10.12 -0.52 -27.09
CA LEU A 69 -9.03 0.21 -26.45
C LEU A 69 -7.96 0.52 -27.50
N GLU A 70 -7.36 1.71 -27.39
CA GLU A 70 -6.15 2.03 -28.13
C GLU A 70 -4.95 1.32 -27.50
N PRO A 71 -4.24 0.44 -28.23
CA PRO A 71 -3.07 -0.24 -27.71
C PRO A 71 -1.90 0.72 -27.52
N PHE A 72 -1.03 0.40 -26.56
CA PHE A 72 0.19 1.16 -26.36
C PHE A 72 1.14 0.98 -27.54
N ARG A 73 1.66 2.10 -28.06
CA ARG A 73 2.70 2.11 -29.10
C ARG A 73 3.87 2.97 -28.64
N TYR A 74 5.09 2.50 -28.91
CA TYR A 74 6.27 3.35 -28.80
C TYR A 74 6.22 4.46 -29.85
N ARG A 75 7.09 5.47 -29.70
CA ARG A 75 7.14 6.63 -30.59
C ARG A 75 7.48 6.26 -32.04
N ASP A 76 8.15 5.13 -32.23
CA ASP A 76 8.46 4.53 -33.54
C ASP A 76 7.31 3.71 -34.14
N GLY A 77 6.15 3.65 -33.45
CA GLY A 77 4.96 2.94 -33.89
C GLY A 77 4.93 1.45 -33.55
N THR A 78 6.03 0.89 -33.01
CA THR A 78 6.09 -0.52 -32.61
C THR A 78 5.26 -0.78 -31.35
N TYR A 79 4.66 -1.97 -31.27
CA TYR A 79 4.05 -2.42 -30.03
C TYR A 79 5.13 -2.69 -29.00
N ALA A 80 4.85 -2.31 -27.77
CA ALA A 80 5.81 -2.56 -26.73
C ALA A 80 5.85 -4.05 -26.37
N GLU A 81 6.86 -4.75 -26.87
CA GLU A 81 7.11 -6.17 -26.61
C GLU A 81 7.25 -6.49 -25.10
N ASN A 82 7.56 -5.47 -24.29
CA ASN A 82 7.79 -5.57 -22.84
C ASN A 82 6.66 -4.96 -21.96
N VAL A 83 5.44 -4.75 -22.49
CA VAL A 83 4.28 -4.09 -21.82
C VAL A 83 3.09 -5.08 -21.71
N PRO A 84 2.30 -5.07 -20.60
CA PRO A 84 2.24 -6.26 -19.76
C PRO A 84 1.06 -7.20 -20.01
N SER A 85 1.40 -8.48 -19.85
CA SER A 85 0.52 -9.55 -19.38
C SER A 85 -0.09 -9.23 -18.02
N ASN A 86 -1.29 -9.76 -17.75
CA ASN A 86 -2.01 -9.52 -16.50
C ASN A 86 -1.18 -9.96 -15.29
N VAL A 87 -0.55 -9.00 -14.60
CA VAL A 87 0.27 -9.25 -13.40
C VAL A 87 -0.58 -9.47 -12.14
N TYR A 88 -1.90 -9.32 -12.22
CA TYR A 88 -2.80 -9.54 -11.10
C TYR A 88 -3.19 -11.01 -10.98
N PRO A 89 -3.42 -11.52 -9.76
CA PRO A 89 -3.94 -12.87 -9.57
C PRO A 89 -5.22 -13.11 -10.38
N PRO A 90 -5.48 -14.35 -10.83
CA PRO A 90 -6.63 -14.66 -11.69
C PRO A 90 -7.99 -14.21 -11.12
N PHE A 91 -8.16 -14.24 -9.79
CA PHE A 91 -9.35 -13.75 -9.11
C PHE A 91 -9.64 -12.26 -9.40
N ALA A 92 -8.62 -11.42 -9.61
CA ALA A 92 -8.81 -10.01 -9.91
C ALA A 92 -9.59 -9.78 -11.22
N ALA A 93 -9.38 -10.63 -12.23
CA ALA A 93 -10.14 -10.58 -13.47
C ALA A 93 -11.62 -10.93 -13.22
N ILE A 94 -11.91 -11.95 -12.42
CA ILE A 94 -13.31 -12.29 -12.07
C ILE A 94 -13.97 -11.15 -11.29
N ALA A 95 -13.26 -10.60 -10.30
CA ALA A 95 -13.79 -9.51 -9.46
C ALA A 95 -14.11 -8.24 -10.28
N ALA A 96 -13.44 -8.03 -11.41
CA ALA A 96 -13.65 -6.89 -12.29
C ALA A 96 -14.64 -7.15 -13.44
N VAL A 97 -15.18 -8.37 -13.58
CA VAL A 97 -16.21 -8.70 -14.59
C VAL A 97 -17.37 -7.71 -14.63
N PRO A 98 -17.97 -7.26 -13.50
CA PRO A 98 -19.08 -6.30 -13.54
C PRO A 98 -18.72 -4.99 -14.25
N LEU A 99 -17.46 -4.54 -14.15
CA LEU A 99 -16.98 -3.35 -14.87
C LEU A 99 -16.71 -3.65 -16.34
N ALA A 100 -16.27 -4.86 -16.67
CA ALA A 100 -15.95 -5.29 -18.03
C ALA A 100 -17.19 -5.46 -18.94
N LEU A 101 -18.38 -5.54 -18.35
CA LEU A 101 -19.67 -5.50 -19.07
C LEU A 101 -19.93 -4.12 -19.70
N LEU A 102 -19.27 -3.07 -19.20
CA LEU A 102 -19.40 -1.71 -19.71
C LEU A 102 -18.31 -1.41 -20.76
N PRO A 103 -18.53 -0.45 -21.67
CA PRO A 103 -17.46 0.07 -22.52
C PRO A 103 -16.30 0.59 -21.67
N PHE A 104 -15.05 0.39 -22.13
CA PHE A 104 -13.84 0.70 -21.37
C PHE A 104 -13.83 2.11 -20.77
N GLY A 105 -14.24 3.12 -21.55
CA GLY A 105 -14.32 4.50 -21.08
C GLY A 105 -15.25 4.69 -19.87
N ALA A 106 -16.40 4.00 -19.86
CA ALA A 106 -17.35 4.03 -18.73
C ALA A 106 -16.81 3.23 -17.54
N ALA A 107 -16.28 2.03 -17.79
CA ALA A 107 -15.66 1.17 -16.79
C ALA A 107 -14.54 1.90 -16.03
N ARG A 108 -13.65 2.57 -16.77
CA ARG A 108 -12.54 3.37 -16.22
C ARG A 108 -13.03 4.51 -15.32
N ARG A 109 -14.06 5.26 -15.74
CA ARG A 109 -14.61 6.38 -14.95
C ARG A 109 -15.27 5.89 -13.66
N ILE A 110 -16.02 4.79 -13.74
CA ILE A 110 -16.62 4.17 -12.55
C ILE A 110 -15.52 3.65 -11.61
N PHE A 111 -14.50 2.99 -12.15
CA PHE A 111 -13.36 2.50 -11.37
C PHE A 111 -12.62 3.65 -10.66
N TYR A 112 -12.42 4.78 -11.34
CA TYR A 112 -11.88 5.99 -10.74
C TYR A 112 -12.74 6.51 -9.58
N ILE A 113 -14.07 6.58 -9.75
CA ILE A 113 -15.01 6.98 -8.69
C ILE A 113 -14.96 6.00 -7.52
N MET A 114 -14.90 4.69 -7.79
CA MET A 114 -14.75 3.66 -6.76
C MET A 114 -13.46 3.84 -5.96
N ASN A 115 -12.36 4.18 -6.62
CA ASN A 115 -11.08 4.47 -5.97
C ASN A 115 -11.14 5.72 -5.09
N LEU A 116 -11.76 6.81 -5.58
CA LEU A 116 -12.00 8.03 -4.79
C LEU A 116 -12.87 7.75 -3.56
N ALA A 117 -13.98 7.04 -3.74
CA ALA A 117 -14.84 6.65 -2.63
C ALA A 117 -14.07 5.77 -1.64
N SER A 118 -13.25 4.83 -2.14
CA SER A 118 -12.47 3.92 -1.30
C SER A 118 -11.48 4.64 -0.41
N ILE A 119 -10.73 5.61 -0.96
CA ILE A 119 -9.77 6.37 -0.15
C ILE A 119 -10.47 7.25 0.90
N LEU A 120 -11.61 7.86 0.56
CA LEU A 120 -12.41 8.67 1.49
C LEU A 120 -12.98 7.82 2.63
N VAL A 121 -13.59 6.68 2.30
CA VAL A 121 -14.10 5.74 3.29
C VAL A 121 -12.98 5.18 4.16
N ALA A 122 -11.80 4.89 3.60
CA ALA A 122 -10.63 4.46 4.37
C ALA A 122 -10.23 5.52 5.41
N VAL A 123 -10.18 6.80 5.03
CA VAL A 123 -9.89 7.90 5.98
C VAL A 123 -10.96 7.99 7.08
N ILE A 124 -12.24 7.91 6.72
CA ILE A 124 -13.35 7.95 7.68
C ILE A 124 -13.25 6.77 8.67
N LEU A 125 -13.00 5.56 8.17
CA LEU A 125 -12.84 4.37 8.99
C LEU A 125 -11.61 4.45 9.89
N LEU A 126 -10.49 4.98 9.39
CA LEU A 126 -9.26 5.13 10.17
C LEU A 126 -9.53 5.90 11.47
N PHE A 127 -10.28 7.00 11.38
CA PHE A 127 -10.61 7.88 12.52
C PHE A 127 -11.98 7.59 13.17
N ALA A 128 -12.67 6.50 12.81
CA ALA A 128 -14.04 6.25 13.25
C ALA A 128 -14.21 6.10 14.77
N ASN A 129 -13.17 5.70 15.50
CA ASN A 129 -13.15 5.56 16.97
C ASN A 129 -12.75 6.84 17.72
N ARG A 130 -12.51 7.95 17.02
CA ARG A 130 -12.20 9.24 17.65
C ARG A 130 -13.49 9.97 18.04
N GLU A 131 -13.41 10.87 19.01
CA GLU A 131 -14.53 11.77 19.34
C GLU A 131 -14.85 12.73 18.17
N PRO A 132 -16.10 13.23 18.04
CA PRO A 132 -16.53 14.02 16.88
C PRO A 132 -15.62 15.20 16.52
N GLU A 133 -15.18 15.99 17.51
CA GLU A 133 -14.29 17.12 17.28
C GLU A 133 -12.91 16.66 16.79
N ARG A 134 -12.40 15.55 17.33
CA ARG A 134 -11.14 14.97 16.89
C ARG A 134 -11.22 14.41 15.47
N LYS A 135 -12.35 13.83 15.08
CA LYS A 135 -12.60 13.37 13.70
C LYS A 135 -12.48 14.54 12.72
N LYS A 136 -13.14 15.66 12.98
CA LYS A 136 -13.07 16.86 12.13
C LYS A 136 -11.63 17.36 11.99
N GLN A 137 -10.91 17.42 13.11
CA GLN A 137 -9.51 17.87 13.16
C GLN A 137 -8.53 16.93 12.44
N SER A 138 -8.92 15.68 12.17
CA SER A 138 -8.05 14.68 11.53
C SER A 138 -8.44 14.39 10.07
N ILE A 139 -9.73 14.34 9.75
CA ILE A 139 -10.24 14.02 8.41
C ILE A 139 -9.91 15.14 7.42
N LEU A 140 -10.15 16.41 7.77
CA LEU A 140 -9.91 17.51 6.84
C LEU A 140 -8.40 17.61 6.45
N PRO A 141 -7.45 17.63 7.40
CA PRO A 141 -6.03 17.59 7.04
C PRO A 141 -5.62 16.33 6.26
N ALA A 142 -6.20 15.16 6.56
CA ALA A 142 -5.94 13.94 5.81
C ALA A 142 -6.40 14.06 4.34
N CYS A 143 -7.59 14.62 4.10
CA CYS A 143 -8.08 14.92 2.75
C CYS A 143 -7.18 15.93 2.03
N CYS A 144 -6.73 16.99 2.71
CA CYS A 144 -5.79 17.96 2.14
C CYS A 144 -4.44 17.32 1.79
N ALA A 145 -3.94 16.41 2.64
CA ALA A 145 -2.72 15.68 2.38
C ALA A 145 -2.87 14.77 1.15
N ILE A 146 -3.97 14.02 1.03
CA ILE A 146 -4.27 13.21 -0.17
C ILE A 146 -4.34 14.08 -1.41
N ALA A 147 -4.95 15.26 -1.31
CA ALA A 147 -5.14 16.18 -2.42
C ALA A 147 -3.82 16.70 -3.02
N ILE A 148 -2.71 16.63 -2.29
CA ILE A 148 -1.36 16.96 -2.78
C ILE A 148 -0.46 15.74 -2.95
N PHE A 149 -0.96 14.52 -2.72
CA PHE A 149 -0.15 13.31 -2.71
C PHE A 149 -0.05 12.71 -4.12
N ASN A 150 0.99 13.07 -4.88
CA ASN A 150 1.20 12.59 -6.25
C ASN A 150 1.05 11.06 -6.45
N PRO A 151 1.51 10.16 -5.54
CA PRO A 151 1.31 8.72 -5.69
C PRO A 151 -0.16 8.29 -5.85
N PHE A 152 -1.08 9.02 -5.22
CA PHE A 152 -2.51 8.79 -5.37
C PHE A 152 -2.96 9.10 -6.81
N TYR A 153 -2.61 10.27 -7.32
CA TYR A 153 -2.97 10.70 -8.68
C TYR A 153 -2.30 9.89 -9.76
N PHE A 154 -1.01 9.58 -9.61
CA PHE A 154 -0.30 8.70 -10.53
C PHE A 154 -0.89 7.28 -10.52
N GLY A 155 -1.35 6.80 -9.36
CA GLY A 155 -2.12 5.57 -9.27
C GLY A 155 -3.44 5.63 -10.05
N GLN A 156 -4.19 6.73 -9.94
CA GLN A 156 -5.42 6.93 -10.73
C GLN A 156 -5.14 7.01 -12.22
N TYR A 157 -4.09 7.74 -12.60
CA TYR A 157 -3.58 7.87 -13.97
C TYR A 157 -3.32 6.48 -14.58
N MET A 158 -2.66 5.60 -13.82
CA MET A 158 -2.34 4.24 -14.26
C MET A 158 -3.53 3.25 -14.15
N GLY A 159 -4.61 3.59 -13.46
CA GLY A 159 -5.72 2.68 -13.22
C GLY A 159 -5.45 1.64 -12.13
N GLN A 160 -4.73 2.03 -11.07
CA GLN A 160 -4.35 1.14 -9.98
C GLN A 160 -5.51 0.84 -9.01
N VAL A 161 -5.63 -0.42 -8.60
CA VAL A 161 -6.60 -0.91 -7.59
C VAL A 161 -6.21 -0.58 -6.13
N ASN A 162 -5.04 0.03 -5.93
CA ASN A 162 -4.47 0.24 -4.60
C ASN A 162 -5.39 0.96 -3.58
N PRO A 163 -6.19 1.99 -3.94
CA PRO A 163 -7.13 2.62 -3.00
C PRO A 163 -8.21 1.66 -2.48
N ILE A 164 -8.74 0.77 -3.33
CA ILE A 164 -9.69 -0.28 -2.93
C ILE A 164 -9.00 -1.26 -1.97
N LEU A 165 -7.77 -1.67 -2.27
CA LEU A 165 -6.99 -2.54 -1.37
C LEU A 165 -6.69 -1.85 -0.04
N LEU A 166 -6.39 -0.55 -0.04
CA LEU A 166 -6.16 0.21 1.18
C LEU A 166 -7.44 0.29 2.01
N LEU A 167 -8.60 0.49 1.38
CA LEU A 167 -9.88 0.39 2.07
C LEU A 167 -10.05 -0.97 2.74
N LEU A 168 -9.77 -2.08 2.03
CA LEU A 168 -9.85 -3.42 2.64
C LEU A 168 -8.88 -3.59 3.81
N CYS A 169 -7.65 -3.09 3.70
CA CYS A 169 -6.68 -3.10 4.80
C CYS A 169 -7.17 -2.28 6.01
N VAL A 170 -7.68 -1.07 5.79
CA VAL A 170 -8.18 -0.19 6.86
C VAL A 170 -9.50 -0.71 7.44
N LEU A 171 -10.36 -1.32 6.63
CA LEU A 171 -11.56 -2.01 7.10
C LEU A 171 -11.17 -3.21 7.97
N GLY A 172 -10.16 -3.98 7.56
CA GLY A 172 -9.56 -5.04 8.37
C GLY A 172 -9.06 -4.54 9.72
N LEU A 173 -8.32 -3.42 9.73
CA LEU A 173 -7.92 -2.73 10.95
C LEU A 173 -9.14 -2.30 11.79
N TYR A 174 -10.13 -1.65 11.18
CA TYR A 174 -11.36 -1.20 11.85
C TYR A 174 -12.09 -2.36 12.54
N LEU A 175 -12.30 -3.47 11.85
CA LEU A 175 -12.95 -4.68 12.37
C LEU A 175 -12.08 -5.35 13.45
N GLY A 176 -10.75 -5.34 13.28
CA GLY A 176 -9.81 -5.82 14.29
C GLY A 176 -9.90 -5.05 15.59
N ARG A 177 -10.05 -3.71 15.53
CA ARG A 177 -10.30 -2.86 16.71
C ARG A 177 -11.61 -3.19 17.41
N LYS A 178 -12.62 -3.63 16.66
CA LYS A 178 -13.91 -4.11 17.17
C LYS A 178 -13.87 -5.57 17.64
N ASN A 179 -12.69 -6.19 17.67
CA ASN A 179 -12.45 -7.60 18.02
C ASN A 179 -13.14 -8.61 17.09
N SER A 180 -13.57 -8.18 15.89
CA SER A 180 -14.16 -9.03 14.85
C SER A 180 -13.06 -9.70 14.02
N GLN A 181 -12.28 -10.56 14.66
CA GLN A 181 -11.06 -11.15 14.07
C GLN A 181 -11.30 -11.87 12.74
N VAL A 182 -12.38 -12.63 12.60
CA VAL A 182 -12.70 -13.37 11.37
C VAL A 182 -12.94 -12.41 10.20
N LEU A 183 -13.75 -11.38 10.40
CA LEU A 183 -14.03 -10.37 9.37
C LEU A 183 -12.77 -9.55 9.04
N ALA A 184 -11.98 -9.20 10.07
CA ALA A 184 -10.71 -8.51 9.88
C ALA A 184 -9.74 -9.30 8.99
N GLY A 185 -9.58 -10.60 9.27
CA GLY A 185 -8.81 -11.52 8.45
C GLY A 185 -9.36 -11.64 7.03
N THR A 186 -10.68 -11.79 6.89
CA THR A 186 -11.37 -11.92 5.60
C THR A 186 -11.07 -10.74 4.67
N CYS A 187 -11.09 -9.51 5.19
CA CYS A 187 -10.73 -8.31 4.41
C CYS A 187 -9.29 -8.38 3.88
N ILE A 188 -8.34 -8.83 4.71
CA ILE A 188 -6.93 -8.97 4.29
C ILE A 188 -6.78 -10.10 3.25
N GLY A 189 -7.47 -11.23 3.43
CA GLY A 189 -7.46 -12.34 2.48
C GLY A 189 -8.06 -11.97 1.12
N LEU A 190 -9.17 -11.23 1.11
CA LEU A 190 -9.76 -10.68 -0.12
C LEU A 190 -8.81 -9.70 -0.82
N ALA A 191 -8.18 -8.79 -0.06
CA ALA A 191 -7.19 -7.88 -0.61
C ALA A 191 -6.02 -8.64 -1.25
N ALA A 192 -5.52 -9.68 -0.58
CA ALA A 192 -4.47 -10.57 -1.09
C ALA A 192 -4.87 -11.33 -2.36
N ALA A 193 -6.13 -11.74 -2.46
CA ALA A 193 -6.65 -12.44 -3.64
C ALA A 193 -6.73 -11.52 -4.88
N ILE A 194 -6.92 -10.20 -4.67
CA ILE A 194 -6.90 -9.20 -5.74
C ILE A 194 -5.47 -8.80 -6.11
N LYS A 195 -4.56 -8.73 -5.12
CA LYS A 195 -3.15 -8.40 -5.33
C LYS A 195 -2.36 -8.99 -4.18
N LEU A 196 -1.30 -9.74 -4.41
CA LEU A 196 -0.74 -10.66 -3.41
C LEU A 196 -0.21 -9.99 -2.12
N PHE A 197 0.39 -8.79 -2.21
CA PHE A 197 1.18 -8.21 -1.11
C PHE A 197 0.46 -7.99 0.25
N PRO A 198 -0.86 -7.68 0.35
CA PRO A 198 -1.54 -7.51 1.63
C PRO A 198 -1.54 -8.77 2.50
N ILE A 199 -1.27 -9.97 1.94
CA ILE A 199 -1.14 -11.21 2.73
C ILE A 199 -0.09 -11.08 3.84
N MET A 200 0.91 -10.21 3.66
CA MET A 200 1.90 -9.88 4.67
C MET A 200 1.29 -9.37 5.99
N LEU A 201 0.10 -8.75 5.95
CA LEU A 201 -0.62 -8.31 7.14
C LEU A 201 -1.17 -9.48 7.96
N ALA A 202 -1.22 -10.70 7.43
CA ALA A 202 -1.47 -11.89 8.24
C ALA A 202 -0.40 -12.05 9.34
N LEU A 203 0.84 -11.65 9.06
CA LEU A 203 1.92 -11.67 10.05
C LEU A 203 1.64 -10.74 11.23
N PHE A 204 1.03 -9.57 10.99
CA PHE A 204 0.61 -8.69 12.08
C PHE A 204 -0.36 -9.42 13.02
N PHE A 205 -1.37 -10.10 12.48
CA PHE A 205 -2.31 -10.87 13.30
C PHE A 205 -1.63 -12.01 14.05
N LEU A 206 -0.68 -12.72 13.43
CA LEU A 206 0.12 -13.75 14.09
C LEU A 206 0.93 -13.18 15.27
N VAL A 207 1.60 -12.04 15.07
CA VAL A 207 2.35 -11.34 16.13
C VAL A 207 1.43 -10.90 17.27
N LYS A 208 0.21 -10.45 16.95
CA LYS A 208 -0.82 -10.12 17.96
C LYS A 208 -1.52 -11.36 18.56
N ARG A 209 -1.12 -12.58 18.17
CA ARG A 209 -1.75 -13.85 18.55
C ARG A 209 -3.25 -13.93 18.19
N GLN A 210 -3.66 -13.18 17.18
CA GLN A 210 -5.02 -13.17 16.64
C GLN A 210 -5.15 -14.25 15.58
N TYR A 211 -4.96 -15.51 15.98
CA TYR A 211 -4.91 -16.67 15.05
C TYR A 211 -6.20 -16.83 14.25
N ARG A 212 -7.36 -16.48 14.81
CA ARG A 212 -8.63 -16.50 14.07
C ARG A 212 -8.62 -15.55 12.87
N ALA A 213 -8.00 -14.38 13.01
CA ALA A 213 -7.83 -13.44 11.90
C ALA A 213 -6.84 -13.97 10.86
N ALA A 214 -5.70 -14.52 11.30
CA ALA A 214 -4.71 -15.10 10.40
C ALA A 214 -5.29 -16.27 9.58
N ILE A 215 -6.00 -17.21 10.24
CA ILE A 215 -6.66 -18.35 9.60
C ILE A 215 -7.77 -17.87 8.66
N ALA A 216 -8.64 -16.94 9.10
CA ALA A 216 -9.69 -16.42 8.25
C ALA A 216 -9.14 -15.69 7.01
N GLY A 217 -8.02 -14.97 7.14
CA GLY A 217 -7.35 -14.34 6.01
C GLY A 217 -6.76 -15.34 5.03
N ALA A 218 -6.05 -16.36 5.53
CA ALA A 218 -5.53 -17.44 4.69
C ALA A 218 -6.66 -18.21 3.99
N ALA A 219 -7.70 -18.59 4.73
CA ALA A 219 -8.87 -19.29 4.19
C ALA A 219 -9.61 -18.46 3.14
N SER A 220 -9.78 -17.15 3.37
CA SER A 220 -10.41 -16.26 2.40
C SER A 220 -9.57 -16.09 1.14
N PHE A 221 -8.25 -15.91 1.28
CA PHE A 221 -7.33 -15.88 0.14
C PHE A 221 -7.45 -17.15 -0.70
N VAL A 222 -7.36 -18.33 -0.05
CA VAL A 222 -7.50 -19.62 -0.73
C VAL A 222 -8.87 -19.75 -1.39
N LEU A 223 -9.95 -19.39 -0.69
CA LEU A 223 -11.31 -19.47 -1.23
C LEU A 223 -11.47 -18.62 -2.50
N PHE A 224 -11.04 -17.35 -2.47
CA PHE A 224 -11.14 -16.48 -3.64
C PHE A 224 -10.18 -16.91 -4.77
N SER A 225 -8.99 -17.42 -4.45
CA SER A 225 -8.13 -18.07 -5.44
C SER A 225 -8.80 -19.30 -6.06
N LEU A 226 -9.53 -20.11 -5.29
CA LEU A 226 -10.28 -21.25 -5.82
C LEU A 226 -11.48 -20.82 -6.66
N VAL A 227 -12.13 -19.70 -6.34
CA VAL A 227 -13.17 -19.10 -7.20
C VAL A 227 -12.59 -18.79 -8.59
N SER A 228 -11.29 -18.48 -8.71
CA SER A 228 -10.70 -18.31 -10.04
C SER A 228 -10.79 -19.56 -10.93
N LEU A 229 -10.87 -20.75 -10.35
CA LEU A 229 -11.01 -21.99 -11.11
C LEU A 229 -12.39 -22.16 -11.78
N THR A 230 -13.37 -21.29 -11.50
CA THR A 230 -14.64 -21.29 -12.24
C THR A 230 -14.49 -20.70 -13.64
N ALA A 231 -13.41 -19.95 -13.89
CA ALA A 231 -13.14 -19.34 -15.18
C ALA A 231 -11.81 -19.83 -15.78
N PHE A 232 -10.78 -20.06 -14.96
CA PHE A 232 -9.44 -20.43 -15.40
C PHE A 232 -9.17 -21.92 -15.18
N THR A 233 -8.34 -22.54 -16.03
CA THR A 233 -7.98 -23.94 -15.81
C THR A 233 -7.02 -24.09 -14.62
N PRO A 234 -7.03 -25.25 -13.93
CA PRO A 234 -6.03 -25.54 -12.89
C PRO A 234 -4.59 -25.43 -13.40
N THR A 235 -4.34 -25.86 -14.64
CA THR A 235 -3.02 -25.76 -15.30
C THR A 235 -2.59 -24.31 -15.46
N PHE A 236 -3.48 -23.43 -15.90
CA PHE A 236 -3.22 -22.00 -15.97
C PHE A 236 -2.89 -21.43 -14.60
N ALA A 237 -3.70 -21.71 -13.58
CA ALA A 237 -3.49 -21.21 -12.23
C ALA A 237 -2.12 -21.62 -11.66
N VAL A 238 -1.70 -22.89 -11.86
CA VAL A 238 -0.37 -23.36 -11.44
C VAL A 238 0.74 -22.64 -12.20
N ASN A 239 0.64 -22.53 -13.53
CA ASN A 239 1.64 -21.82 -14.34
C ASN A 239 1.74 -20.33 -13.97
N TYR A 240 0.61 -19.69 -13.65
CA TYR A 240 0.57 -18.30 -13.20
C TYR A 240 1.43 -18.11 -11.95
N TYR A 241 1.19 -18.89 -10.89
CA TYR A 241 1.91 -18.72 -9.62
C TYR A 241 3.34 -19.26 -9.66
N ALA A 242 3.59 -20.37 -10.35
CA ALA A 242 4.88 -21.05 -10.32
C ALA A 242 5.89 -20.51 -11.34
N LYS A 243 5.44 -19.95 -12.47
CA LYS A 243 6.32 -19.54 -13.58
C LYS A 243 6.18 -18.05 -13.89
N PHE A 244 4.96 -17.62 -14.18
CA PHE A 244 4.71 -16.26 -14.64
C PHE A 244 5.01 -15.22 -13.56
N LEU A 245 4.39 -15.36 -12.38
CA LEU A 245 4.48 -14.38 -11.31
C LEU A 245 5.93 -14.15 -10.83
N PRO A 246 6.76 -15.18 -10.57
CA PRO A 246 8.17 -14.97 -10.23
C PRO A 246 8.93 -14.18 -11.30
N GLY A 247 8.79 -14.55 -12.59
CA GLY A 247 9.43 -13.83 -13.69
C GLY A 247 8.93 -12.39 -13.80
N ALA A 248 7.63 -12.19 -13.67
CA ALA A 248 7.00 -10.87 -13.68
C ALA A 248 7.42 -10.00 -12.49
N MET A 249 8.06 -10.52 -11.45
CA MET A 249 8.57 -9.75 -10.31
C MET A 249 10.08 -9.45 -10.37
N ASN A 250 10.82 -10.01 -11.34
CA ASN A 250 12.28 -9.90 -11.41
C ASN A 250 12.82 -8.55 -11.91
N ASP A 251 12.05 -7.77 -12.69
CA ASP A 251 12.48 -6.45 -13.15
C ASP A 251 12.37 -5.41 -12.03
N THR A 252 13.45 -5.29 -11.24
CA THR A 252 13.50 -4.44 -10.05
C THR A 252 14.14 -3.07 -10.30
N CYS A 253 15.05 -2.91 -11.28
CA CYS A 253 15.87 -1.71 -11.43
C CYS A 253 15.15 -0.47 -11.97
N ARG A 254 13.90 -0.57 -12.45
CA ARG A 254 13.17 0.57 -13.03
C ARG A 254 13.18 1.79 -12.09
N TRP A 255 13.32 2.98 -12.68
CA TRP A 255 13.27 4.25 -11.95
C TRP A 255 11.97 4.44 -11.14
N VAL A 256 10.83 3.93 -11.64
CA VAL A 256 9.55 3.93 -10.90
C VAL A 256 9.57 3.04 -9.66
N ASN A 257 10.44 2.03 -9.61
CA ASN A 257 10.45 1.07 -8.53
C ASN A 257 11.27 1.62 -7.36
N GLN A 258 10.63 1.77 -6.22
CA GLN A 258 11.16 2.37 -5.00
C GLN A 258 11.15 1.38 -3.84
N GLY A 259 11.01 0.09 -4.13
CA GLY A 259 11.16 -1.00 -3.16
C GLY A 259 12.61 -1.27 -2.81
N MET A 260 12.83 -1.96 -1.70
CA MET A 260 14.14 -2.37 -1.23
C MET A 260 14.91 -3.23 -2.25
N PRO A 261 14.29 -4.21 -2.94
CA PRO A 261 15.00 -4.97 -3.96
C PRO A 261 15.50 -4.08 -5.10
N ALA A 262 14.72 -3.06 -5.49
CA ALA A 262 15.12 -2.08 -6.50
C ALA A 262 16.29 -1.21 -6.03
N PHE A 263 16.27 -0.79 -4.77
CA PHE A 263 17.35 -0.01 -4.18
C PHE A 263 18.69 -0.74 -4.26
N PHE A 264 18.75 -1.99 -3.80
CA PHE A 264 19.98 -2.78 -3.87
C PHE A 264 20.36 -3.13 -5.31
N ALA A 265 19.40 -3.40 -6.18
CA ALA A 265 19.70 -3.68 -7.58
C ALA A 265 20.31 -2.46 -8.30
N LYS A 266 19.81 -1.23 -8.05
CA LYS A 266 20.40 0.01 -8.56
C LYS A 266 21.84 0.26 -8.07
N LEU A 267 22.20 -0.29 -6.91
CA LEU A 267 23.55 -0.16 -6.34
C LEU A 267 24.52 -1.25 -6.80
N PHE A 268 24.03 -2.44 -7.14
CA PHE A 268 24.87 -3.62 -7.30
C PHE A 268 24.63 -4.46 -8.56
N VAL A 269 23.70 -4.06 -9.44
CA VAL A 269 23.38 -4.78 -10.68
C VAL A 269 23.48 -3.83 -11.86
N ASP A 270 24.09 -4.29 -12.95
CA ASP A 270 24.15 -3.51 -14.20
C ASP A 270 22.73 -3.26 -14.72
N ASN A 271 22.45 -2.00 -15.02
CA ASN A 271 21.14 -1.60 -15.51
C ASN A 271 21.25 -0.29 -16.30
N TYR A 272 20.17 0.03 -17.02
CA TYR A 272 20.11 1.21 -17.87
C TYR A 272 20.06 2.53 -17.09
N TYR A 273 19.64 2.53 -15.82
CA TYR A 273 19.33 3.75 -15.07
C TYR A 273 20.46 4.25 -14.18
N THR A 274 21.33 3.37 -13.68
CA THR A 274 22.40 3.72 -12.74
C THR A 274 23.71 3.06 -13.10
N GLN A 275 24.81 3.68 -12.65
CA GLN A 275 26.10 3.01 -12.58
C GLN A 275 26.20 2.34 -11.19
N PRO A 276 26.25 1.00 -11.11
CA PRO A 276 26.38 0.32 -9.84
C PRO A 276 27.73 0.64 -9.18
N LEU A 277 27.74 0.67 -7.85
CA LEU A 277 28.97 0.83 -7.05
C LEU A 277 29.94 -0.33 -7.26
N LEU A 278 29.38 -1.53 -7.40
CA LEU A 278 30.08 -2.78 -7.61
C LEU A 278 29.11 -3.73 -8.31
N HIS A 279 29.50 -4.33 -9.43
CA HIS A 279 28.68 -5.36 -10.06
C HIS A 279 28.70 -6.65 -9.22
N SER A 280 27.66 -6.87 -8.42
CA SER A 280 27.45 -8.10 -7.66
C SER A 280 25.95 -8.38 -7.42
N PRO A 281 25.27 -9.06 -8.35
CA PRO A 281 23.88 -9.47 -8.18
C PRO A 281 23.63 -10.32 -6.92
N THR A 282 24.59 -11.18 -6.56
CA THR A 282 24.54 -11.97 -5.32
C THR A 282 24.52 -11.09 -4.08
N LEU A 283 25.36 -10.05 -4.02
CA LEU A 283 25.35 -9.10 -2.91
C LEU A 283 24.01 -8.35 -2.83
N ALA A 284 23.47 -7.91 -3.97
CA ALA A 284 22.15 -7.28 -4.03
C ALA A 284 21.05 -8.17 -3.43
N TYR A 285 21.04 -9.45 -3.80
CA TYR A 285 20.08 -10.44 -3.32
C TYR A 285 20.25 -10.71 -1.81
N VAL A 286 21.48 -10.95 -1.35
CA VAL A 286 21.77 -11.22 0.06
C VAL A 286 21.39 -10.03 0.93
N LEU A 287 21.76 -8.81 0.55
CA LEU A 287 21.38 -7.60 1.29
C LEU A 287 19.86 -7.41 1.31
N THR A 288 19.20 -7.62 0.18
CA THR A 288 17.73 -7.58 0.11
C THR A 288 17.10 -8.56 1.11
N ALA A 289 17.53 -9.83 1.11
CA ALA A 289 16.99 -10.85 2.01
C ALA A 289 17.27 -10.53 3.48
N VAL A 290 18.52 -10.17 3.81
CA VAL A 290 18.94 -9.84 5.18
C VAL A 290 18.16 -8.64 5.71
N PHE A 291 18.04 -7.55 4.95
CA PHE A 291 17.32 -6.36 5.40
C PHE A 291 15.80 -6.57 5.43
N ALA A 292 15.23 -7.36 4.52
CA ALA A 292 13.82 -7.73 4.57
C ALA A 292 13.50 -8.51 5.86
N VAL A 293 14.32 -9.52 6.19
CA VAL A 293 14.19 -10.27 7.45
C VAL A 293 14.40 -9.35 8.65
N ALA A 294 15.42 -8.49 8.63
CA ALA A 294 15.68 -7.55 9.72
C ALA A 294 14.51 -6.58 9.96
N ILE A 295 13.89 -6.04 8.89
CA ILE A 295 12.69 -5.20 9.00
C ILE A 295 11.55 -6.00 9.61
N VAL A 296 11.27 -7.21 9.11
CA VAL A 296 10.18 -8.05 9.59
C VAL A 296 10.37 -8.42 11.07
N LEU A 297 11.59 -8.77 11.48
CA LEU A 297 11.92 -9.04 12.87
C LEU A 297 11.78 -7.80 13.75
N ALA A 298 12.27 -6.64 13.29
CA ALA A 298 12.17 -5.38 14.02
C ALA A 298 10.70 -4.99 14.25
N ILE A 299 9.89 -4.88 13.19
CA ILE A 299 8.47 -4.50 13.33
C ILE A 299 7.71 -5.51 14.20
N SER A 300 8.04 -6.80 14.11
CA SER A 300 7.43 -7.84 14.94
C SER A 300 7.81 -7.65 16.39
N ALA A 301 9.09 -7.51 16.71
CA ALA A 301 9.60 -7.28 18.06
C ALA A 301 8.98 -6.04 18.72
N PHE A 302 8.88 -4.93 18.00
CA PHE A 302 8.23 -3.70 18.47
C PHE A 302 6.70 -3.80 18.55
N SER A 303 6.10 -4.86 18.01
CA SER A 303 4.65 -5.08 18.00
C SER A 303 4.17 -6.24 18.88
N VAL A 304 5.09 -7.05 19.44
CA VAL A 304 4.76 -8.19 20.33
C VAL A 304 3.99 -7.73 21.57
N LYS A 305 4.28 -6.53 22.08
CA LYS A 305 3.62 -6.01 23.29
C LYS A 305 2.11 -5.99 23.10
N ARG A 306 1.39 -6.58 24.05
CA ARG A 306 -0.08 -6.56 24.06
C ARG A 306 -0.56 -5.12 24.29
N CYS A 307 -1.50 -4.71 23.47
CA CYS A 307 -2.22 -3.46 23.59
C CYS A 307 -3.69 -3.76 23.35
N LYS A 308 -4.57 -2.90 23.87
CA LYS A 308 -6.00 -3.03 23.60
C LYS A 308 -6.23 -2.90 22.08
N PRO A 309 -7.06 -3.75 21.46
CA PRO A 309 -7.31 -3.67 20.02
C PRO A 309 -7.78 -2.29 19.56
N ASP A 310 -8.53 -1.56 20.38
CA ASP A 310 -9.04 -0.21 20.07
C ASP A 310 -8.03 0.93 20.30
N SER A 311 -6.82 0.63 20.79
CA SER A 311 -5.79 1.61 21.12
C SER A 311 -5.09 2.21 19.89
N ARG A 312 -4.59 3.44 20.05
CA ARG A 312 -3.77 4.11 19.03
C ARG A 312 -2.45 3.40 18.75
N LEU A 313 -1.92 2.69 19.76
CA LEU A 313 -0.73 1.86 19.61
C LEU A 313 -0.98 0.68 18.64
N TYR A 314 -2.14 0.01 18.73
CA TYR A 314 -2.52 -1.07 17.81
C TYR A 314 -2.57 -0.59 16.36
N GLU A 315 -3.17 0.58 16.12
CA GLU A 315 -3.24 1.21 14.79
C GLU A 315 -1.84 1.53 14.22
N THR A 316 -0.94 2.02 15.08
CA THR A 316 0.45 2.35 14.69
C THR A 316 1.24 1.09 14.35
N GLN A 317 1.07 0.01 15.12
CA GLN A 317 1.68 -1.29 14.84
C GLN A 317 1.18 -1.82 13.49
N PHE A 318 -0.12 -1.79 13.23
CA PHE A 318 -0.69 -2.18 11.94
C PHE A 318 -0.11 -1.36 10.77
N ALA A 319 -0.05 -0.03 10.94
CA ALA A 319 0.51 0.86 9.92
C ALA A 319 2.00 0.59 9.66
N ALA A 320 2.78 0.22 10.68
CA ALA A 320 4.18 -0.18 10.51
C ALA A 320 4.33 -1.46 9.68
N PHE A 321 3.46 -2.46 9.88
CA PHE A 321 3.43 -3.65 9.02
C PHE A 321 3.03 -3.31 7.58
N LEU A 322 2.06 -2.42 7.39
CA LEU A 322 1.64 -1.99 6.06
C LEU A 322 2.75 -1.23 5.32
N VAL A 323 3.46 -0.31 5.99
CA VAL A 323 4.62 0.40 5.42
C VAL A 323 5.74 -0.59 5.09
N ALA A 324 6.08 -1.48 6.01
CA ALA A 324 7.12 -2.48 5.80
C ALA A 324 6.79 -3.41 4.62
N ALA A 325 5.54 -3.83 4.47
CA ALA A 325 5.10 -4.69 3.37
C ALA A 325 5.35 -4.06 1.99
N VAL A 326 5.16 -2.75 1.86
CA VAL A 326 5.45 -2.02 0.62
C VAL A 326 6.95 -1.83 0.43
N ILE A 327 7.70 -1.50 1.49
CA ILE A 327 9.15 -1.32 1.41
C ILE A 327 9.87 -2.58 0.91
N ILE A 328 9.50 -3.76 1.42
CA ILE A 328 10.21 -5.00 1.06
C ILE A 328 9.70 -5.64 -0.25
N LEU A 329 8.65 -5.10 -0.86
CA LEU A 329 8.04 -5.65 -2.05
C LEU A 329 9.00 -5.57 -3.26
N PRO A 330 9.15 -6.65 -4.06
CA PRO A 330 9.98 -6.63 -5.28
C PRO A 330 9.61 -5.52 -6.26
N LYS A 331 8.31 -5.27 -6.40
CA LYS A 331 7.75 -4.21 -7.25
C LYS A 331 6.94 -3.21 -6.43
N SER A 332 7.63 -2.26 -5.81
CA SER A 332 7.00 -1.12 -5.15
C SER A 332 7.10 0.13 -6.02
N TRP A 333 6.27 0.21 -7.06
CA TRP A 333 6.23 1.37 -7.95
C TRP A 333 5.74 2.64 -7.22
N THR A 334 6.01 3.80 -7.80
CA THR A 334 5.76 5.13 -7.20
C THR A 334 4.31 5.41 -6.77
N TYR A 335 3.32 4.61 -7.17
CA TYR A 335 1.92 4.70 -6.70
C TYR A 335 1.59 3.82 -5.48
N MET A 336 2.47 2.89 -5.07
CA MET A 336 2.28 2.05 -3.87
C MET A 336 2.26 2.83 -2.55
N PRO A 337 2.93 3.98 -2.38
CA PRO A 337 2.90 4.78 -1.15
C PRO A 337 1.53 5.27 -0.69
N VAL A 338 0.45 5.08 -1.47
CA VAL A 338 -0.91 5.28 -0.96
C VAL A 338 -1.14 4.49 0.34
N PHE A 339 -0.51 3.32 0.49
CA PHE A 339 -0.54 2.52 1.71
C PHE A 339 0.25 3.13 2.90
N PHE A 340 1.04 4.19 2.67
CA PHE A 340 1.72 4.93 3.74
C PHE A 340 0.82 5.99 4.39
N LEU A 341 -0.30 6.36 3.76
CA LEU A 341 -1.20 7.41 4.26
C LEU A 341 -1.67 7.15 5.71
N PRO A 342 -2.09 5.93 6.11
CA PRO A 342 -2.44 5.68 7.51
C PRO A 342 -1.29 5.98 8.47
N ALA A 343 -0.04 5.64 8.10
CA ALA A 343 1.12 5.91 8.93
C ALA A 343 1.39 7.41 9.09
N TYR A 344 1.35 8.19 8.00
CA TYR A 344 1.50 9.65 8.07
C TYR A 344 0.44 10.28 8.98
N PHE A 345 -0.82 9.88 8.79
CA PHE A 345 -1.96 10.42 9.53
C PHE A 345 -1.91 10.09 11.02
N LEU A 346 -1.67 8.83 11.35
CA LEU A 346 -1.59 8.38 12.75
C LEU A 346 -0.36 8.95 13.46
N MET A 347 0.75 9.16 12.73
CA MET A 347 1.94 9.77 13.30
C MET A 347 1.73 11.25 13.57
N ALA A 348 1.16 11.99 12.61
CA ALA A 348 0.81 13.40 12.78
C ALA A 348 -0.20 13.58 13.93
N GLU A 349 -1.27 12.77 13.99
CA GLU A 349 -2.25 12.80 15.08
C GLU A 349 -1.58 12.61 16.45
N TRP A 350 -0.68 11.62 16.55
CA TRP A 350 0.02 11.35 17.81
C TRP A 350 0.95 12.48 18.21
N MET A 351 1.72 13.04 17.28
CA MET A 351 2.65 14.13 17.55
C MET A 351 1.94 15.43 17.95
N LEU A 352 0.75 15.70 17.40
CA LEU A 352 -0.08 16.84 17.80
C LEU A 352 -0.59 16.73 19.25
N ASP A 353 -0.72 15.51 19.79
CA ASP A 353 -1.16 15.29 21.17
C ASP A 353 -0.03 15.38 22.20
N GLN A 354 1.22 15.46 21.75
CA GLN A 354 2.36 15.52 22.66
C GLN A 354 2.56 16.95 23.15
N LYS A 355 2.74 17.10 24.48
CA LYS A 355 3.13 18.39 25.08
C LYS A 355 4.55 18.81 24.67
N THR A 356 5.41 17.85 24.32
CA THR A 356 6.78 18.08 23.89
C THR A 356 6.83 18.36 22.39
N CYS A 357 7.54 19.43 22.00
CA CYS A 357 7.77 19.73 20.59
C CYS A 357 8.83 18.80 20.00
N TYR A 358 8.43 17.91 19.10
CA TYR A 358 9.33 17.01 18.37
C TYR A 358 9.76 17.60 17.03
N THR A 359 10.36 18.79 17.03
CA THR A 359 10.69 19.54 15.79
C THR A 359 11.45 18.69 14.77
N ARG A 360 12.44 17.90 15.20
CA ARG A 360 13.21 17.01 14.32
C ARG A 360 12.33 15.92 13.70
N SER A 361 11.49 15.26 14.50
CA SER A 361 10.59 14.22 14.00
C SER A 361 9.51 14.81 13.07
N TRP A 362 9.04 16.03 13.33
CA TRP A 362 8.10 16.73 12.45
C TRP A 362 8.75 17.05 11.11
N PHE A 363 9.99 17.58 11.14
CA PHE A 363 10.76 17.81 9.93
C PHE A 363 10.95 16.52 9.12
N LEU A 364 11.32 15.41 9.77
CA LEU A 364 11.50 14.12 9.10
C LEU A 364 10.19 13.55 8.53
N LEU A 365 9.07 13.69 9.25
CA LEU A 365 7.75 13.24 8.78
C LEU A 365 7.30 14.05 7.56
N ILE A 366 7.44 15.38 7.63
CA ILE A 366 7.09 16.30 6.54
C ILE A 366 8.01 16.09 5.35
N ALA A 367 9.33 15.99 5.55
CA ALA A 367 10.29 15.74 4.47
C ALA A 367 9.97 14.42 3.76
N SER A 368 9.75 13.34 4.51
CA SER A 368 9.32 12.05 3.96
C SER A 368 8.03 12.17 3.14
N PHE A 369 7.01 12.87 3.67
CA PHE A 369 5.75 13.08 2.97
C PHE A 369 5.93 13.91 1.70
N VAL A 370 6.65 15.03 1.77
CA VAL A 370 6.88 15.97 0.66
C VAL A 370 7.66 15.29 -0.48
N THR A 371 8.68 14.48 -0.16
CA THR A 371 9.42 13.69 -1.15
C THR A 371 8.48 12.81 -1.99
N TRP A 372 7.51 12.15 -1.35
CA TRP A 372 6.49 11.39 -2.06
C TRP A 372 5.46 12.27 -2.75
N ALA A 373 4.94 13.29 -2.07
CA ALA A 373 3.90 14.17 -2.57
C ALA A 373 4.30 14.91 -3.85
N PHE A 374 5.59 15.21 -4.02
CA PHE A 374 6.12 15.96 -5.17
C PHE A 374 7.20 15.18 -5.94
N THR A 375 7.10 13.84 -5.96
CA THR A 375 8.02 12.98 -6.73
C THR A 375 8.15 13.49 -8.17
N PHE A 376 9.40 13.62 -8.64
CA PHE A 376 9.74 14.16 -9.96
C PHE A 376 9.00 13.42 -11.09
N PRO A 377 8.58 14.11 -12.16
CA PRO A 377 8.00 13.46 -13.32
C PRO A 377 8.89 12.36 -13.87
N SER A 378 8.25 11.31 -14.38
CA SER A 378 8.87 10.15 -15.02
C SER A 378 9.95 10.47 -16.03
N TYR A 379 9.74 11.54 -16.80
CA TYR A 379 10.62 11.98 -17.87
C TYR A 379 11.92 12.59 -17.35
N GLU A 380 11.90 13.20 -16.17
CA GLU A 380 13.10 13.78 -15.57
C GLU A 380 14.03 12.71 -15.01
N TYR A 381 13.48 11.59 -14.52
CA TYR A 381 14.27 10.46 -14.04
C TYR A 381 15.16 9.82 -15.13
N GLN A 382 14.74 9.88 -16.40
CA GLN A 382 15.55 9.39 -17.51
C GLN A 382 16.76 10.28 -17.84
N ASN A 383 16.72 11.54 -17.39
CA ASN A 383 17.78 12.53 -17.62
C ASN A 383 18.71 12.69 -16.41
N ILE A 384 18.51 11.92 -15.33
CA ILE A 384 19.39 11.96 -14.17
C ILE A 384 20.77 11.40 -14.58
N PRO A 385 21.88 12.14 -14.35
CA PRO A 385 23.21 11.67 -14.71
C PRO A 385 23.52 10.31 -14.06
N HIS A 386 24.06 9.37 -14.83
CA HIS A 386 24.50 8.05 -14.36
C HIS A 386 25.75 8.17 -13.47
N THR A 387 25.55 8.65 -12.25
CA THR A 387 26.57 8.92 -11.24
C THR A 387 26.10 8.38 -9.89
N LEU A 388 26.98 8.35 -8.90
CA LEU A 388 26.59 8.00 -7.52
C LEU A 388 25.55 8.98 -6.97
N LEU A 389 25.70 10.27 -7.27
CA LEU A 389 24.74 11.30 -6.89
C LEU A 389 23.39 11.08 -7.59
N GLY A 390 23.40 10.71 -8.88
CA GLY A 390 22.19 10.36 -9.61
C GLY A 390 21.48 9.13 -9.04
N THR A 391 22.24 8.10 -8.65
CA THR A 391 21.72 6.89 -8.00
C THR A 391 21.05 7.20 -6.66
N PHE A 392 21.61 8.14 -5.89
CA PHE A 392 21.01 8.66 -4.66
C PHE A 392 19.65 9.33 -4.95
N PHE A 393 19.58 10.24 -5.92
CA PHE A 393 18.32 10.90 -6.28
C PHE A 393 17.27 9.95 -6.87
N LEU A 394 17.69 8.92 -7.61
CA LEU A 394 16.81 7.88 -8.14
C LEU A 394 16.14 7.04 -7.04
N SER A 395 16.73 7.03 -5.85
CA SER A 395 16.27 6.27 -4.67
C SER A 395 15.75 7.18 -3.55
N LEU A 396 15.54 8.46 -3.82
CA LEU A 396 15.11 9.45 -2.82
C LEU A 396 13.82 9.04 -2.08
N ASN A 397 12.87 8.49 -2.85
CA ASN A 397 11.59 7.98 -2.36
C ASN A 397 11.74 6.73 -1.48
N PHE A 398 12.71 5.85 -1.77
CA PHE A 398 13.05 4.75 -0.88
C PHE A 398 13.55 5.26 0.48
N TYR A 399 14.46 6.24 0.50
CA TYR A 399 14.93 6.84 1.75
C TYR A 399 13.79 7.49 2.55
N ALA A 400 12.87 8.21 1.89
CA ALA A 400 11.69 8.77 2.52
C ALA A 400 10.81 7.69 3.20
N SER A 401 10.69 6.52 2.56
CA SER A 401 9.95 5.38 3.10
C SER A 401 10.62 4.80 4.34
N VAL A 402 11.94 4.66 4.32
CA VAL A 402 12.74 4.21 5.47
C VAL A 402 12.61 5.20 6.64
N VAL A 403 12.66 6.52 6.37
CA VAL A 403 12.45 7.55 7.41
C VAL A 403 11.09 7.39 8.09
N LEU A 404 10.02 7.18 7.32
CA LEU A 404 8.68 6.94 7.88
C LEU A 404 8.66 5.68 8.77
N LEU A 405 9.23 4.58 8.29
CA LEU A 405 9.31 3.33 9.07
C LEU A 405 10.10 3.53 10.38
N VAL A 406 11.23 4.24 10.32
CA VAL A 406 12.05 4.56 11.51
C VAL A 406 11.27 5.42 12.51
N LEU A 407 10.49 6.39 12.05
CA LEU A 407 9.63 7.20 12.93
C LEU A 407 8.54 6.36 13.60
N LEU A 408 7.92 5.43 12.87
CA LEU A 408 6.96 4.48 13.44
C LEU A 408 7.63 3.60 14.49
N LEU A 409 8.77 2.99 14.16
CA LEU A 409 9.52 2.17 15.11
C LEU A 409 9.97 2.97 16.34
N TRP A 410 10.39 4.23 16.16
CA TRP A 410 10.73 5.14 17.26
C TRP A 410 9.54 5.39 18.20
N ARG A 411 8.34 5.58 17.65
CA ARG A 411 7.11 5.67 18.45
C ARG A 411 6.78 4.35 19.16
N LEU A 412 7.00 3.22 18.50
CA LEU A 412 6.76 1.87 19.04
C LEU A 412 7.83 1.42 20.04
N ARG A 413 8.94 2.15 20.19
CA ARG A 413 9.99 1.80 21.15
C ARG A 413 9.40 1.64 22.55
N PRO A 414 9.80 0.60 23.30
CA PRO A 414 9.45 0.48 24.71
C PRO A 414 10.05 1.67 25.46
N ARG A 415 9.26 2.73 25.68
CA ARG A 415 9.57 3.71 26.72
C ARG A 415 9.32 3.02 28.05
N ARG A 416 10.23 3.18 29.03
CA ARG A 416 10.02 2.69 30.41
C ARG A 416 8.59 3.08 30.80
N CYS A 417 7.77 2.08 31.13
CA CYS A 417 6.30 2.09 31.11
C CYS A 417 5.55 3.19 31.90
N ASN A 418 6.16 4.26 32.41
CA ASN A 418 5.54 5.08 33.46
C ASN A 418 5.11 6.51 33.12
N GLU A 419 5.47 7.13 31.99
CA GLU A 419 5.28 8.60 31.92
C GLU A 419 4.13 9.15 31.06
N TYR A 420 3.57 8.43 30.08
CA TYR A 420 2.63 9.08 29.14
C TYR A 420 1.30 8.35 28.82
N TYR A 421 1.23 7.01 28.81
CA TYR A 421 -0.03 6.28 28.48
C TYR A 421 -0.20 4.97 29.28
N PRO A 422 -0.33 5.02 30.62
CA PRO A 422 -0.45 3.82 31.45
C PRO A 422 -1.71 2.99 31.16
N HIS A 423 -2.78 3.58 30.60
CA HIS A 423 -4.07 2.93 30.36
C HIS A 423 -4.19 2.16 29.03
N GLU A 424 -3.25 2.34 28.10
CA GLU A 424 -3.27 1.69 26.78
C GLU A 424 -2.53 0.33 26.76
N CYS A 425 -1.64 0.11 27.73
CA CYS A 425 -0.91 -1.14 27.90
C CYS A 425 -1.71 -2.08 28.81
N VAL A 426 -1.89 -3.33 28.37
CA VAL A 426 -2.43 -4.37 29.26
C VAL A 426 -1.29 -4.75 30.22
N SER A 427 -1.49 -4.63 31.53
CA SER A 427 -0.49 -5.04 32.52
C SER A 427 -0.28 -6.55 32.43
N ASP A 428 0.96 -6.98 32.22
CA ASP A 428 1.35 -8.41 32.20
C ASP A 428 1.35 -9.05 33.62
N SER A 429 0.68 -8.44 34.60
CA SER A 429 0.50 -9.06 35.91
C SER A 429 -0.51 -10.22 35.80
N PRO A 430 -0.12 -11.45 36.19
CA PRO A 430 -1.11 -12.48 36.49
C PRO A 430 -1.98 -11.91 37.61
N GLN A 431 -3.28 -11.76 37.38
CA GLN A 431 -4.22 -11.54 38.47
C GLN A 431 -4.20 -12.81 39.31
N VAL A 432 -3.36 -12.82 40.34
CA VAL A 432 -3.49 -13.76 41.45
C VAL A 432 -4.81 -13.41 42.12
N PHE A 433 -5.84 -14.20 41.83
CA PHE A 433 -7.08 -14.22 42.61
C PHE A 433 -6.69 -14.57 44.04
N ASN A 434 -6.58 -13.56 44.89
CA ASN A 434 -6.36 -13.74 46.31
C ASN A 434 -7.73 -13.98 46.97
N GLU A 435 -8.26 -15.19 46.80
CA GLU A 435 -9.34 -15.71 47.65
C GLU A 435 -8.76 -15.96 49.03
N ASN A 436 -8.84 -14.97 49.92
CA ASN A 436 -8.97 -15.16 51.38
C ASN A 436 -8.97 -13.81 52.12
N SER A 437 -10.09 -13.10 52.04
CA SER A 437 -10.45 -12.07 53.02
C SER A 437 -11.88 -12.31 53.50
N GLY A 438 -12.03 -13.26 54.42
CA GLY A 438 -13.34 -13.66 54.92
C GLY A 438 -13.30 -14.56 56.14
N ARG A 439 -12.52 -14.24 57.18
CA ARG A 439 -12.82 -14.74 58.53
C ARG A 439 -12.90 -13.60 59.53
N ARG A 440 -14.12 -13.45 60.02
CA ARG A 440 -14.61 -12.53 61.04
C ARG A 440 -13.84 -12.72 62.35
N ARG A 441 -13.55 -11.60 63.01
CA ARG A 441 -13.46 -11.54 64.48
C ARG A 441 -14.90 -11.52 64.99
N ASP A 442 -15.20 -12.39 65.94
CA ASP A 442 -16.19 -12.22 67.01
C ASP A 442 -16.01 -13.39 67.99
N SER A 443 -15.18 -13.18 69.01
CA SER A 443 -15.22 -13.75 70.38
C SER A 443 -13.93 -13.40 71.10
#